data_AF-V2XMH2-F1
#
_entry.id   AF-V2XMH2-F1
#
_cell.length_a   1.000
_cell.length_b   1.000
_cell.length_c   1.000
_cell.angle_alpha   90.00
_cell.angle_beta   90.00
_cell.angle_gamma   90.00
#
_symmetry.space_group_name_H-M   'P 1'
#
loop_
_entity.id
_entity.type
_entity.pdbx_description
1 polymer ?
#
loop_
_entity_poly.entity_id
_entity_poly.type
_entity_poly.pdbx_seq_one_letter_code
_entity_poly.pdbx_strand_id
1 'polypeptide(L)'
;MQGGLGQFWKNKKIDILLAEEDPAKALKWKNFLKEFKLLFKLLDIELDVQMKLRDLKMKECADEYTYQFQYLADQTRYSDAAQIEAFKQGLP
;
A
#
# COMPACT_ATOMS: atom_id res chain seq x y z
N MET A 1 -11.62 17.83 -1.95
CA MET A 1 -10.47 17.28 -1.20
C MET A 1 -10.89 15.94 -0.61
N GLN A 2 -10.80 14.87 -1.39
CA GLN A 2 -11.00 13.51 -0.88
C GLN A 2 -9.66 13.04 -0.31
N GLY A 3 -9.69 12.45 0.89
CA GLY A 3 -8.52 11.96 1.59
C GLY A 3 -7.63 11.15 0.65
N GLY A 4 -6.33 11.46 0.65
CA GLY A 4 -5.38 10.82 -0.25
C GLY A 4 -5.44 9.30 -0.16
N LEU A 5 -5.08 8.64 -1.26
CA LEU A 5 -5.12 7.18 -1.46
C LEU A 5 -4.72 6.35 -0.20
N GLY A 6 -3.78 6.83 0.62
CA GLY A 6 -3.38 6.17 1.88
C GLY A 6 -4.43 6.11 3.00
N GLN A 7 -5.44 6.98 3.03
CA GLN A 7 -6.49 6.97 4.07
C GLN A 7 -7.57 5.91 3.81
N PHE A 8 -7.87 5.59 2.54
CA PHE A 8 -8.91 4.63 2.20
C PHE A 8 -8.56 3.19 2.64
N TRP A 9 -7.28 2.85 2.65
CA TRP A 9 -6.82 1.50 2.99
C TRP A 9 -6.59 1.27 4.48
N LYS A 10 -6.26 2.31 5.25
CA LYS A 10 -6.04 2.20 6.71
C LYS A 10 -7.27 1.65 7.44
N ASN A 11 -8.47 1.98 6.97
CA ASN A 11 -9.71 1.60 7.64
C ASN A 11 -10.15 0.17 7.29
N LYS A 12 -10.17 -0.20 6.00
CA LYS A 12 -10.75 -1.48 5.54
C LYS A 12 -10.06 -2.74 6.10
N LYS A 13 -8.74 -2.70 6.34
CA LYS A 13 -7.99 -3.85 6.88
C LYS A 13 -8.11 -3.98 8.40
N ILE A 14 -8.23 -2.85 9.11
CA ILE A 14 -8.49 -2.84 10.55
C ILE A 14 -9.91 -3.33 10.82
N ASP A 15 -10.88 -2.94 10.00
CA ASP A 15 -12.25 -3.44 10.09
C ASP A 15 -12.31 -4.97 10.02
N ILE A 16 -11.49 -5.63 9.20
CA ILE A 16 -11.41 -7.09 9.13
C ILE A 16 -10.85 -7.72 10.42
N LEU A 17 -9.87 -7.08 11.06
CA LEU A 17 -9.32 -7.54 12.34
C LEU A 17 -10.28 -7.28 13.53
N LEU A 18 -11.12 -6.26 13.42
CA LEU A 18 -12.02 -5.79 14.48
C LEU A 18 -13.48 -6.26 14.33
N ALA A 19 -13.86 -6.82 13.18
CA ALA A 19 -15.24 -7.20 12.87
C ALA A 19 -15.77 -8.45 13.61
N GLU A 20 -14.90 -9.24 14.26
CA GLU A 20 -15.35 -10.41 15.02
C GLU A 20 -15.81 -10.00 16.43
N GLU A 21 -17.11 -9.73 16.54
CA GLU A 21 -17.76 -9.33 17.80
C GLU A 21 -18.15 -10.53 18.69
N ASP A 22 -18.04 -11.77 18.18
CA ASP A 22 -18.34 -12.99 18.94
C ASP A 22 -17.15 -13.39 19.84
N PRO A 23 -17.26 -13.26 21.18
CA PRO A 23 -16.16 -13.57 22.10
C PRO A 23 -15.75 -15.05 22.09
N ALA A 24 -16.59 -15.97 21.58
CA ALA A 24 -16.26 -17.38 21.42
C ALA A 24 -15.40 -17.66 20.16
N LYS A 25 -15.45 -16.76 19.17
CA LYS A 25 -14.65 -16.80 17.93
C LYS A 25 -13.51 -15.78 17.95
N ALA A 26 -13.53 -14.86 18.90
CA ALA A 26 -12.53 -13.83 19.09
C ALA A 26 -11.12 -14.44 19.16
N LEU A 27 -10.21 -13.86 18.37
CA LEU A 27 -8.83 -14.28 18.31
C LEU A 27 -8.21 -14.13 19.71
N LYS A 28 -7.55 -15.19 20.23
CA LYS A 28 -6.79 -15.07 21.49
C LYS A 28 -5.85 -13.86 21.42
N TRP A 29 -5.80 -13.04 22.45
CA TRP A 29 -5.03 -11.78 22.49
C TRP A 29 -3.60 -11.89 21.94
N LYS A 30 -2.88 -12.97 22.27
CA LYS A 30 -1.54 -13.25 21.77
C LYS A 30 -1.49 -13.42 20.24
N ASN A 31 -2.48 -14.06 19.65
CA ASN A 31 -2.61 -14.21 18.20
C ASN A 31 -2.96 -12.87 17.56
N PHE A 32 -3.82 -12.07 18.20
CA PHE A 32 -4.23 -10.76 17.68
C PHE A 32 -3.03 -9.84 17.57
N LEU A 33 -2.23 -9.75 18.63
CA LEU A 33 -1.00 -8.95 18.63
C LEU A 33 -0.01 -9.41 17.56
N LYS A 34 0.05 -10.71 17.25
CA LYS A 34 0.93 -11.24 16.20
C LYS A 34 0.45 -10.83 14.81
N GLU A 35 -0.83 -11.04 14.51
CA GLU A 35 -1.44 -10.65 13.23
C GLU A 35 -1.38 -9.14 13.02
N PHE A 36 -1.68 -8.37 14.06
CA PHE A 36 -1.59 -6.92 14.04
C PHE A 36 -0.16 -6.44 13.69
N LYS A 37 0.87 -6.96 14.38
CA LYS A 37 2.27 -6.63 14.07
C LYS A 37 2.66 -7.00 12.64
N LEU A 38 2.20 -8.16 12.15
CA LEU A 38 2.47 -8.61 10.79
C LEU A 38 1.81 -7.67 9.75
N LEU A 39 0.55 -7.31 9.97
CA LEU A 39 -0.19 -6.40 9.09
C LEU A 39 0.40 -5.00 9.08
N PHE A 40 0.82 -4.47 10.23
CA PHE A 40 1.52 -3.18 10.30
C PHE A 40 2.89 -3.22 9.63
N LYS A 41 3.66 -4.29 9.79
CA LYS A 41 4.93 -4.45 9.08
C LYS A 41 4.74 -4.49 7.56
N LEU A 42 3.72 -5.18 7.07
CA LEU A 42 3.37 -5.19 5.65
C LEU A 42 2.92 -3.81 5.17
N LEU A 43 2.18 -3.07 6.00
CA LEU A 43 1.77 -1.70 5.70
C LEU A 43 2.97 -0.74 5.63
N ASP A 44 3.95 -0.88 6.51
CA ASP A 44 5.16 -0.06 6.49
C ASP A 44 5.97 -0.29 5.21
N ILE A 45 6.11 -1.54 4.77
CA ILE A 45 6.75 -1.89 3.50
C ILE A 45 5.98 -1.30 2.32
N GLU A 46 4.66 -1.43 2.31
CA GLU A 46 3.81 -0.88 1.25
C GLU A 46 3.92 0.66 1.19
N LEU A 47 3.94 1.34 2.34
CA LEU A 47 4.10 2.79 2.41
C LEU A 47 5.46 3.25 1.88
N ASP A 48 6.55 2.53 2.21
CA ASP A 48 7.88 2.82 1.67
C ASP A 48 7.92 2.71 0.14
N VAL A 49 7.31 1.65 -0.42
CA VAL A 49 7.19 1.49 -1.88
C VAL A 49 6.35 2.62 -2.49
N GLN A 50 5.25 3.03 -1.86
CA GLN A 50 4.43 4.14 -2.32
C GLN A 50 5.19 5.49 -2.31
N MET A 51 6.05 5.71 -1.31
CA MET A 51 6.93 6.89 -1.27
C MET A 51 7.96 6.86 -2.40
N LYS A 52 8.62 5.71 -2.61
CA LYS A 52 9.56 5.51 -3.72
C LYS A 52 8.93 5.74 -5.09
N LEU A 53 7.68 5.28 -5.30
CA LEU A 53 6.94 5.54 -6.54
C LEU A 53 6.66 7.03 -6.76
N ARG A 54 6.33 7.77 -5.70
CA ARG A 54 6.08 9.21 -5.78
C ARG A 54 7.35 10.00 -6.13
N ASP A 55 8.47 9.56 -5.59
CA ASP A 55 9.77 10.22 -5.79
C ASP A 55 10.47 9.76 -7.09
N LEU A 56 9.97 8.69 -7.73
CA LEU A 56 10.50 8.19 -8.99
C LEU A 56 10.22 9.18 -10.13
N LYS A 57 11.30 9.65 -10.76
CA LYS A 57 11.26 10.56 -11.91
C LYS A 57 11.97 9.94 -13.11
N MET A 58 11.36 10.05 -14.29
CA MET A 58 11.99 9.74 -15.55
C MET A 58 13.12 10.75 -15.78
N LYS A 59 14.31 10.22 -16.00
CA LYS A 59 15.48 11.00 -16.38
C LYS A 59 15.57 11.02 -17.91
N GLU A 60 16.60 10.41 -18.46
CA GLU A 60 16.89 10.44 -19.90
C GLU A 60 16.31 9.22 -20.65
N CYS A 61 16.05 8.11 -19.95
CA CYS A 61 15.63 6.84 -20.55
C CYS A 61 14.25 6.39 -20.06
N ALA A 62 13.32 6.24 -20.99
CA ALA A 62 11.96 5.77 -20.71
C ALA A 62 11.93 4.28 -20.32
N ASP A 63 12.82 3.45 -20.90
CA ASP A 63 12.86 2.01 -20.61
C ASP A 63 13.27 1.76 -19.15
N GLU A 64 14.29 2.47 -18.67
CA GLU A 64 14.74 2.37 -17.28
C GLU A 64 13.65 2.83 -16.30
N TYR A 65 13.00 3.97 -16.60
CA TYR A 65 11.89 4.47 -15.79
C TYR A 65 10.72 3.47 -15.76
N THR A 66 10.34 2.92 -16.92
CA THR A 66 9.25 1.94 -17.02
C THR A 66 9.55 0.69 -16.21
N TYR A 67 10.78 0.17 -16.30
CA TYR A 67 11.22 -0.98 -15.53
C TYR A 67 11.19 -0.72 -14.02
N GLN A 68 11.76 0.41 -13.56
CA GLN A 68 11.77 0.79 -12.14
C GLN A 68 10.36 1.02 -11.60
N PHE A 69 9.50 1.67 -12.40
CA PHE A 69 8.11 1.89 -12.03
C PHE A 69 7.36 0.58 -11.89
N GLN A 70 7.47 -0.33 -12.87
CA GLN A 70 6.79 -1.63 -12.84
C GLN A 70 7.24 -2.47 -11.64
N TYR A 71 8.55 -2.52 -11.38
CA TYR A 71 9.11 -3.25 -10.24
C TYR A 71 8.54 -2.78 -8.89
N LEU A 72 8.35 -1.48 -8.72
CA LEU A 72 7.73 -0.91 -7.52
C LEU A 72 6.22 -1.10 -7.53
N ALA A 73 5.55 -0.92 -8.66
CA ALA A 73 4.10 -1.02 -8.80
C ALA A 73 3.58 -2.43 -8.46
N ASP A 74 4.30 -3.48 -8.85
CA ASP A 74 3.97 -4.89 -8.56
C ASP A 74 3.98 -5.20 -7.04
N GLN A 75 4.68 -4.38 -6.26
CA GLN A 75 4.75 -4.50 -4.80
C GLN A 75 3.66 -3.70 -4.09
N THR A 76 2.89 -2.92 -4.84
CA THR A 76 1.73 -2.18 -4.33
C THR A 76 0.43 -2.87 -4.65
N ARG A 77 -0.64 -2.44 -4.00
CA ARG A 77 -2.02 -2.82 -4.35
C ARG A 77 -2.75 -1.69 -5.07
N TYR A 78 -2.02 -0.80 -5.75
CA TYR A 78 -2.64 0.28 -6.51
C TYR A 78 -3.53 -0.31 -7.61
N SER A 79 -4.73 0.25 -7.74
CA SER A 79 -5.56 0.02 -8.93
C SER A 79 -4.87 0.61 -10.17
N ASP A 80 -5.18 0.07 -11.35
CA ASP A 80 -4.65 0.56 -12.63
C ASP A 80 -4.75 2.08 -12.79
N ALA A 81 -5.89 2.67 -12.40
CA ALA A 81 -6.08 4.13 -12.43
C ALA A 81 -5.06 4.89 -11.56
N ALA A 82 -4.75 4.38 -10.37
CA ALA A 82 -3.78 4.98 -9.45
C ALA A 82 -2.34 4.77 -9.93
N GLN A 83 -2.04 3.62 -10.55
CA GLN A 83 -0.74 3.37 -11.18
C GLN A 83 -0.51 4.32 -12.35
N ILE A 84 -1.50 4.51 -13.24
CA ILE A 84 -1.41 5.42 -14.38
C ILE A 84 -1.17 6.86 -13.92
N GLU A 85 -1.89 7.34 -12.89
CA GLU A 85 -1.69 8.69 -12.38
C GLU A 85 -0.32 8.88 -11.73
N ALA A 86 0.17 7.88 -10.97
CA ALA A 86 1.52 7.92 -10.42
C ALA A 86 2.60 7.90 -11.52
N PHE A 87 2.41 7.11 -12.58
CA PHE A 87 3.33 7.06 -13.72
C PHE A 87 3.45 8.41 -14.41
N LYS A 88 2.31 9.07 -14.70
CA LYS A 88 2.30 10.41 -15.31
C LYS A 88 3.04 11.45 -14.47
N GLN A 89 2.94 11.38 -13.14
CA GLN A 89 3.64 12.30 -12.24
C GLN A 89 5.17 12.16 -12.29
N GLY A 90 5.69 11.03 -12.75
CA GLY A 90 7.12 10.81 -12.88
C GLY A 90 7.71 11.28 -14.20
N LEU A 91 6.90 11.62 -15.20
CA LEU A 91 7.36 12.10 -16.50
C LEU A 91 7.86 13.56 -16.42
N PRO A 92 8.79 13.98 -17.30
CA PRO A 92 9.28 15.35 -17.39
C PRO A 92 8.22 16.35 -17.88
#